data_AF-A0AA88GUV1-F1
#
_entry.id   AF-A0AA88GUV1-F1
#
_cell.length_a   1.000
_cell.length_b   1.000
_cell.length_c   1.000
_cell.angle_alpha   90.00
_cell.angle_beta   90.00
_cell.angle_gamma   90.00
#
_symmetry.space_group_name_H-M   'P 1'
#
loop_
_entity.id
_entity.type
_entity.pdbx_description
1 polymer ?
#
loop_
_entity_poly.entity_id
_entity_poly.type
_entity_poly.pdbx_seq_one_letter_code
_entity_poly.pdbx_strand_id
1 'polypeptide(L)'
;MSSTSSSSSPSSERKRGPGAIGKAYLFLYNAALCGGWGYILYLTVMHHVEGKKNVDLYPKIEKPLQLFQTLAVLEIVHSILGLVSSPIFTTLMQVFSRLFVVWFSLNLEHQVKYTETEAIFITTLMVAWCVTEVIRYSFYALKLYDICPYIIIWLRYTTFIVLYPLGVSSELALTYFRLKYVRENRPYSLEMPNPYNMSFDSYIFVWMVMLSYLPGFPQLYFYMFAQRKKVLAPPKEKSQ
;
A
#
# COMPACT_ATOMS: atom_id res chain seq x y z
N MET A 1 -52.17 -31.09 23.52
CA MET A 1 -51.93 -30.90 22.07
C MET A 1 -52.27 -29.44 21.79
N SER A 2 -51.43 -28.53 21.31
CA SER A 2 -50.25 -28.59 20.46
C SER A 2 -49.41 -27.33 20.71
N SER A 3 -48.10 -27.51 20.92
CA SER A 3 -47.01 -27.03 20.06
C SER A 3 -46.52 -25.60 20.34
N THR A 4 -45.60 -25.52 21.28
CA THR A 4 -44.62 -24.44 21.47
C THR A 4 -43.76 -24.31 20.20
N SER A 5 -43.90 -23.20 19.47
CA SER A 5 -43.03 -22.85 18.34
C SER A 5 -41.70 -22.33 18.85
N SER A 6 -40.67 -23.18 18.89
CA SER A 6 -39.29 -22.78 19.11
C SER A 6 -38.77 -21.99 17.89
N SER A 7 -38.67 -20.68 18.02
CA SER A 7 -37.98 -19.83 17.05
C SER A 7 -36.46 -20.05 17.17
N SER A 8 -35.92 -20.94 16.35
CA SER A 8 -34.47 -21.06 16.16
C SER A 8 -33.94 -19.81 15.46
N SER A 9 -33.22 -18.97 16.21
CA SER A 9 -32.43 -17.88 15.66
C SER A 9 -31.35 -18.42 14.70
N PRO A 10 -31.11 -17.78 13.55
CA PRO A 10 -30.06 -18.23 12.64
C PRO A 10 -28.70 -17.98 13.30
N SER A 11 -27.96 -19.05 13.55
CA SER A 11 -26.57 -19.01 13.97
C SER A 11 -25.77 -18.17 12.98
N SER A 12 -25.15 -17.09 13.46
CA SER A 12 -24.18 -16.34 12.68
C SER A 12 -23.06 -17.29 12.25
N GLU A 13 -23.00 -17.61 10.96
CA GLU A 13 -21.88 -18.31 10.37
C GLU A 13 -20.60 -17.51 10.67
N ARG A 14 -19.81 -17.98 11.64
CA ARG A 14 -18.43 -17.54 11.79
C ARG A 14 -17.74 -17.89 10.48
N LYS A 15 -17.41 -16.88 9.67
CA LYS A 15 -16.54 -17.02 8.50
C LYS A 15 -15.37 -17.91 8.89
N ARG A 16 -15.33 -19.14 8.36
CA ARG A 16 -14.24 -20.09 8.62
C ARG A 16 -12.95 -19.43 8.12
N GLY A 17 -12.03 -19.15 9.04
CA GLY A 17 -10.71 -18.66 8.69
C GLY A 17 -9.98 -19.64 7.76
N PRO A 18 -8.88 -19.21 7.12
CA PRO A 18 -8.15 -20.07 6.19
C PRO A 18 -7.75 -21.38 6.89
N GLY A 19 -7.97 -22.51 6.20
CA GLY A 19 -7.50 -23.83 6.65
C GLY A 19 -5.97 -23.87 6.79
N ALA A 20 -5.42 -24.95 7.35
CA ALA A 20 -3.97 -25.06 7.62
C ALA A 20 -3.09 -24.79 6.39
N ILE A 21 -3.50 -25.29 5.21
CA ILE A 21 -2.81 -25.06 3.94
C ILE A 21 -2.87 -23.58 3.55
N GLY A 22 -4.04 -22.94 3.71
CA GLY A 22 -4.21 -21.51 3.45
C GLY A 22 -3.36 -20.63 4.38
N LYS A 23 -3.24 -21.00 5.65
CA LYS A 23 -2.34 -20.33 6.60
C LYS A 23 -0.87 -20.47 6.20
N ALA A 24 -0.43 -21.68 5.85
CA ALA A 24 0.95 -21.90 5.41
C ALA A 24 1.29 -21.10 4.13
N TYR A 25 0.38 -21.12 3.15
CA TYR A 25 0.52 -20.32 1.92
C TYR A 25 0.61 -18.82 2.23
N LEU A 26 -0.31 -18.28 3.03
CA LEU A 26 -0.31 -16.87 3.40
C LEU A 26 0.94 -16.50 4.19
N PHE A 27 1.44 -17.38 5.06
CA PHE A 27 2.69 -17.15 5.77
C PHE A 27 3.87 -17.03 4.80
N LEU A 28 4.02 -17.98 3.88
CA LEU A 28 5.08 -17.95 2.87
C LEU A 28 4.98 -16.71 1.97
N TYR A 29 3.77 -16.34 1.58
CA TYR A 29 3.50 -15.13 0.80
C TYR A 29 3.95 -13.86 1.55
N ASN A 30 3.53 -13.69 2.81
CA ASN A 30 3.93 -12.54 3.63
C ASN A 30 5.45 -12.55 3.90
N ALA A 31 6.05 -13.71 4.13
CA ALA A 31 7.50 -13.83 4.33
C ALA A 31 8.28 -13.45 3.07
N ALA A 32 7.84 -13.90 1.89
CA ALA A 32 8.44 -13.55 0.61
C ALA A 32 8.36 -12.05 0.32
N LEU A 33 7.20 -11.43 0.57
CA LEU A 33 7.05 -9.98 0.43
C LEU A 33 7.89 -9.21 1.45
N CYS A 34 7.92 -9.66 2.71
CA CYS A 34 8.80 -9.07 3.72
C CYS A 34 10.27 -9.10 3.29
N GLY A 35 10.74 -10.25 2.77
CA GLY A 35 12.09 -10.40 2.24
C GLY A 35 12.35 -9.52 1.03
N GLY A 36 11.38 -9.42 0.11
CA GLY A 36 11.46 -8.59 -1.09
C GLY A 36 11.59 -7.10 -0.80
N TRP A 37 10.72 -6.57 0.05
CA TRP A 37 10.78 -5.18 0.49
C TRP A 37 12.03 -4.92 1.35
N GLY A 38 12.47 -5.90 2.14
CA GLY A 38 13.75 -5.84 2.86
C GLY A 38 14.95 -5.79 1.91
N TYR A 39 14.92 -6.52 0.80
CA TYR A 39 15.96 -6.48 -0.23
C TYR A 39 16.05 -5.12 -0.94
N ILE A 40 14.90 -4.52 -1.30
CA ILE A 40 14.87 -3.15 -1.86
C ILE A 40 15.44 -2.15 -0.86
N LEU A 41 15.07 -2.27 0.43
CA LEU A 41 15.62 -1.41 1.48
C LEU A 41 17.13 -1.57 1.60
N TYR A 42 17.63 -2.81 1.58
CA TYR A 42 19.06 -3.10 1.62
C TYR A 42 19.81 -2.45 0.44
N LEU A 43 19.30 -2.58 -0.79
CA LEU A 43 19.87 -1.92 -1.96
C LEU A 43 19.89 -0.39 -1.80
N THR A 44 18.81 0.18 -1.27
CA THR A 44 18.68 1.62 -1.05
C THR A 44 19.69 2.14 -0.04
N VAL A 45 19.85 1.42 1.09
CA VAL A 45 20.81 1.77 2.14
C VAL A 45 22.24 1.60 1.65
N MET A 46 22.57 0.48 1.00
CA MET A 46 23.92 0.24 0.49
C MET A 46 24.33 1.27 -0.56
N HIS A 47 23.42 1.67 -1.43
CA HIS A 47 23.68 2.74 -2.40
C HIS A 47 24.09 4.07 -1.74
N HIS A 48 23.49 4.40 -0.60
CA HIS A 48 23.83 5.60 0.17
C HIS A 48 25.13 5.44 0.95
N VAL A 49 25.37 4.28 1.54
CA VAL A 49 26.61 3.98 2.28
C VAL A 49 27.82 4.03 1.34
N GLU A 50 27.66 3.59 0.09
CA GLU A 50 28.68 3.69 -0.96
C GLU A 50 28.92 5.13 -1.47
N GLY A 51 28.17 6.13 -0.97
CA GLY A 51 28.31 7.53 -1.37
C GLY A 51 27.88 7.82 -2.81
N LYS A 52 27.06 6.95 -3.41
CA LYS A 52 26.58 7.12 -4.78
C LYS A 52 25.50 8.19 -4.84
N LYS A 53 25.38 8.87 -5.99
CA LYS A 53 24.36 9.92 -6.18
C LYS A 53 22.96 9.31 -6.18
N ASN A 54 21.97 10.05 -5.69
CA ASN A 54 20.58 9.59 -5.65
C ASN A 54 20.03 9.21 -7.03
N VAL A 55 20.48 9.90 -8.09
CA VAL A 55 20.02 9.67 -9.47
C VAL A 55 20.29 8.25 -9.97
N ASP A 56 21.31 7.57 -9.42
CA ASP A 56 21.71 6.22 -9.82
C ASP A 56 20.98 5.13 -9.02
N LEU A 57 20.07 5.50 -8.10
CA LEU A 57 19.35 4.54 -7.26
C LEU A 57 18.28 3.80 -8.06
N TYR A 58 17.41 4.54 -8.75
CA TYR A 58 16.20 3.98 -9.39
C TYR A 58 16.51 2.81 -10.34
N PRO A 59 17.51 2.88 -11.25
CA PRO A 59 17.80 1.78 -12.16
C PRO A 59 18.13 0.45 -11.48
N LYS A 60 18.67 0.48 -10.25
CA LYS A 60 18.99 -0.72 -9.47
C LYS A 60 17.77 -1.35 -8.80
N ILE A 61 16.82 -0.51 -8.39
CA ILE A 61 15.65 -0.93 -7.61
C ILE A 61 14.38 -1.08 -8.46
N GLU A 62 14.38 -0.59 -9.69
CA GLU A 62 13.21 -0.57 -10.57
C GLU A 62 12.58 -1.97 -10.73
N LYS A 63 13.39 -2.96 -11.15
CA LYS A 63 12.92 -4.34 -11.38
C LYS A 63 12.36 -5.01 -10.13
N PRO A 64 13.08 -5.02 -8.98
CA PRO A 64 12.51 -5.59 -7.77
C PRO A 64 11.28 -4.81 -7.29
N LEU A 65 11.25 -3.47 -7.41
CA LEU A 65 10.09 -2.66 -7.05
C LEU A 65 8.86 -3.02 -7.89
N GLN A 66 8.99 -3.12 -9.22
CA GLN A 66 7.92 -3.52 -10.12
C GLN A 66 7.38 -4.91 -9.77
N LEU A 67 8.27 -5.86 -9.51
CA LEU A 67 7.89 -7.23 -9.15
C LEU A 67 7.08 -7.27 -7.85
N PHE A 68 7.64 -6.75 -6.75
CA PHE A 68 7.00 -6.85 -5.42
C PHE A 68 5.75 -5.98 -5.32
N GLN A 69 5.72 -4.83 -5.99
CA GLN A 69 4.51 -4.01 -6.04
C GLN A 69 3.39 -4.68 -6.85
N THR A 70 3.73 -5.39 -7.94
CA THR A 70 2.74 -6.14 -8.73
C THR A 70 2.23 -7.37 -7.99
N LEU A 71 3.09 -8.04 -7.21
CA LEU A 71 2.66 -9.15 -6.35
C LEU A 71 1.61 -8.72 -5.32
N ALA A 72 1.56 -7.45 -4.91
CA ALA A 72 0.53 -6.94 -4.00
C ALA A 72 -0.90 -7.02 -4.58
N VAL A 73 -1.06 -7.19 -5.90
CA VAL A 73 -2.37 -7.49 -6.52
C VAL A 73 -2.97 -8.78 -5.98
N LEU A 74 -2.14 -9.75 -5.58
CA LEU A 74 -2.61 -10.97 -4.95
C LEU A 74 -3.32 -10.71 -3.62
N GLU A 75 -3.04 -9.60 -2.92
CA GLU A 75 -3.81 -9.22 -1.72
C GLU A 75 -5.28 -8.92 -2.02
N ILE A 76 -5.56 -8.35 -3.20
CA ILE A 76 -6.92 -8.12 -3.67
C ILE A 76 -7.59 -9.48 -3.90
N VAL A 77 -6.88 -10.41 -4.56
CA VAL A 77 -7.36 -11.78 -4.79
C VAL A 77 -7.64 -12.50 -3.48
N HIS A 78 -6.74 -12.42 -2.49
CA HIS A 78 -6.94 -13.02 -1.17
C HIS A 78 -8.15 -12.42 -0.43
N SER A 79 -8.39 -11.12 -0.59
CA SER A 79 -9.57 -10.44 -0.03
C SER A 79 -10.87 -10.90 -0.70
N ILE A 80 -10.87 -11.07 -2.02
CA ILE A 80 -12.02 -11.56 -2.81
C ILE A 80 -12.34 -13.02 -2.46
N LEU A 81 -11.32 -13.88 -2.36
CA LEU A 81 -11.46 -15.29 -1.99
C LEU A 81 -11.82 -15.49 -0.50
N GLY A 82 -11.87 -14.42 0.29
CA GLY A 82 -12.18 -14.49 1.72
C GLY A 82 -11.09 -15.11 2.59
N LEU A 83 -9.87 -15.27 2.05
CA LEU A 83 -8.70 -15.76 2.80
C LEU A 83 -8.29 -14.76 3.90
N VAL A 84 -8.53 -13.46 3.66
CA VAL A 84 -8.24 -12.38 4.60
C VAL A 84 -9.50 -11.54 4.81
N SER A 85 -9.78 -11.19 6.07
CA SER A 85 -10.94 -10.39 6.46
C SER A 85 -10.72 -8.89 6.23
N SER A 86 -10.39 -8.49 5.00
CA SER A 86 -10.17 -7.09 4.63
C SER A 86 -11.29 -6.59 3.69
N PRO A 87 -11.77 -5.34 3.84
CA PRO A 87 -12.75 -4.78 2.90
C PRO A 87 -12.12 -4.62 1.51
N ILE A 88 -12.68 -5.31 0.51
CA ILE A 88 -12.15 -5.40 -0.86
C ILE A 88 -11.93 -4.03 -1.49
N PHE A 89 -12.88 -3.10 -1.33
CA PHE A 89 -12.76 -1.76 -1.92
C PHE A 89 -11.54 -0.99 -1.37
N THR A 90 -11.30 -1.11 -0.05
CA THR A 90 -10.17 -0.41 0.58
C THR A 90 -8.83 -1.01 0.18
N THR A 91 -8.73 -2.33 0.04
CA THR A 91 -7.49 -2.99 -0.42
C THR A 91 -7.23 -2.68 -1.89
N LEU A 92 -8.27 -2.65 -2.71
CA LEU A 92 -8.16 -2.27 -4.12
C LEU A 92 -7.63 -0.83 -4.26
N MET A 93 -8.24 0.15 -3.58
CA MET A 93 -7.79 1.54 -3.65
C MET A 93 -6.33 1.71 -3.19
N GLN A 94 -5.94 1.03 -2.12
CA GLN A 94 -4.56 1.07 -1.60
C GLN A 94 -3.54 0.48 -2.58
N VAL A 95 -3.83 -0.69 -3.16
CA VAL A 95 -2.93 -1.35 -4.11
C VAL A 95 -2.89 -0.57 -5.43
N PHE A 96 -4.03 -0.08 -5.91
CA PHE A 96 -4.13 0.72 -7.13
C PHE A 96 -3.33 2.01 -7.05
N SER A 97 -3.45 2.77 -5.96
CA SER A 97 -2.69 4.02 -5.75
C SER A 97 -1.17 3.79 -5.87
N ARG A 98 -0.66 2.70 -5.29
CA ARG A 98 0.77 2.38 -5.39
C ARG A 98 1.19 1.85 -6.75
N LEU A 99 0.36 1.04 -7.40
CA LEU A 99 0.61 0.60 -8.77
C LEU A 99 0.65 1.79 -9.73
N PHE A 100 -0.24 2.77 -9.52
CA PHE A 100 -0.22 4.02 -10.27
C PHE A 100 1.13 4.72 -10.09
N VAL A 101 1.64 4.89 -8.88
CA VAL A 101 2.96 5.52 -8.69
C VAL A 101 4.09 4.74 -9.37
N VAL A 102 4.14 3.40 -9.25
CA VAL A 102 5.22 2.59 -9.84
C VAL A 102 5.16 2.55 -11.36
N TRP A 103 4.00 2.25 -11.93
CA TRP A 103 3.86 2.04 -13.36
C TRP A 103 3.63 3.34 -14.12
N PHE A 104 2.87 4.29 -13.56
CA PHE A 104 2.57 5.56 -14.20
C PHE A 104 3.56 6.66 -13.80
N SER A 105 3.81 6.90 -12.51
CA SER A 105 4.70 8.03 -12.15
C SER A 105 6.18 7.72 -12.41
N LEU A 106 6.61 6.48 -12.19
CA LEU A 106 8.03 6.10 -12.31
C LEU A 106 8.37 5.42 -13.65
N ASN A 107 7.52 4.53 -14.18
CA ASN A 107 7.85 3.75 -15.39
C ASN A 107 7.21 4.25 -16.71
N LEU A 108 6.47 5.36 -16.70
CA LEU A 108 5.79 5.85 -17.91
C LEU A 108 6.75 6.22 -19.04
N GLU A 109 7.98 6.58 -18.72
CA GLU A 109 9.02 6.90 -19.69
C GLU A 109 10.26 6.07 -19.38
N HIS A 110 10.48 5.03 -20.19
CA HIS A 110 11.56 4.04 -20.05
C HIS A 110 13.00 4.62 -20.12
N GLN A 111 13.17 5.93 -20.35
CA GLN A 111 14.47 6.60 -20.56
C GLN A 111 14.61 7.93 -19.80
N VAL A 112 13.93 8.08 -18.65
CA VAL A 112 14.03 9.32 -17.85
C VAL A 112 15.35 9.38 -17.12
N LYS A 113 16.13 10.42 -17.38
CA LYS A 113 17.16 10.87 -16.44
C LYS A 113 16.48 11.67 -15.34
N TYR A 114 16.41 11.09 -14.14
CA TYR A 114 15.86 11.78 -12.99
C TYR A 114 16.75 12.95 -12.60
N THR A 115 16.12 14.08 -12.32
CA THR A 115 16.76 15.24 -11.72
C THR A 115 17.15 14.91 -10.27
N GLU A 116 18.18 15.56 -9.73
CA GLU A 116 18.59 15.38 -8.32
C GLU A 116 17.40 15.54 -7.34
N THR A 117 16.50 16.50 -7.60
CA THR A 117 15.30 16.70 -6.79
C THR A 117 14.36 15.50 -6.84
N GLU A 118 14.07 14.97 -8.03
CA GLU A 118 13.22 13.77 -8.20
C GLU A 118 13.85 12.56 -7.53
N ALA A 119 15.17 12.42 -7.66
CA ALA A 119 15.91 11.34 -7.06
C ALA A 119 15.86 11.35 -5.52
N ILE A 120 15.87 12.54 -4.89
CA ILE A 120 15.63 12.67 -3.44
C ILE A 120 14.25 12.14 -3.07
N PHE A 121 13.20 12.52 -3.82
CA PHE A 121 11.84 12.05 -3.56
C PHE A 121 11.68 10.54 -3.81
N ILE A 122 12.40 9.97 -4.78
CA ILE A 122 12.48 8.51 -4.97
C ILE A 122 13.10 7.86 -3.74
N THR A 123 14.24 8.36 -3.26
CA THR A 123 14.89 7.82 -2.05
C THR A 123 13.96 7.87 -0.84
N THR A 124 13.33 9.02 -0.56
CA THR A 124 12.42 9.17 0.58
C THR A 124 11.20 8.25 0.46
N LEU A 125 10.63 8.14 -0.75
CA LEU A 125 9.54 7.21 -1.03
C LEU A 125 9.95 5.77 -0.75
N MET A 126 11.12 5.34 -1.24
CA MET A 126 11.59 3.96 -1.08
C MET A 126 11.84 3.61 0.38
N VAL A 127 12.43 4.51 1.15
CA VAL A 127 12.62 4.31 2.60
C VAL A 127 11.26 4.21 3.30
N ALA A 128 10.33 5.13 3.04
CA ALA A 128 8.99 5.08 3.64
C ALA A 128 8.24 3.80 3.32
N TRP A 129 8.18 3.44 2.03
CA TRP A 129 7.48 2.26 1.56
C TRP A 129 8.12 1.00 2.11
N CYS A 130 9.43 0.79 1.93
CA CYS A 130 10.05 -0.46 2.34
C CYS A 130 9.95 -0.68 3.85
N VAL A 131 10.20 0.34 4.68
CA VAL A 131 10.08 0.20 6.14
C VAL A 131 8.63 -0.12 6.54
N THR A 132 7.66 0.56 5.95
CA THR A 132 6.23 0.32 6.23
C THR A 132 5.81 -1.08 5.80
N GLU A 133 6.22 -1.53 4.62
CA GLU A 133 5.88 -2.84 4.06
C GLU A 133 6.53 -3.97 4.86
N VAL A 134 7.81 -3.87 5.20
CA VAL A 134 8.51 -4.87 6.02
C VAL A 134 7.79 -5.07 7.36
N ILE A 135 7.41 -3.98 8.03
CA ILE A 135 6.65 -4.05 9.29
C ILE A 135 5.27 -4.68 9.06
N ARG A 136 4.57 -4.29 7.98
CA ARG A 136 3.22 -4.78 7.66
C ARG A 136 3.20 -6.28 7.40
N TYR A 137 4.06 -6.77 6.53
CA TYR A 137 4.12 -8.19 6.18
C TYR A 137 4.66 -9.03 7.34
N SER A 138 5.63 -8.52 8.11
CA SER A 138 6.07 -9.18 9.35
C SER A 138 4.92 -9.34 10.33
N PHE A 139 4.13 -8.28 10.54
CA PHE A 139 2.95 -8.35 11.40
C PHE A 139 1.92 -9.34 10.85
N TYR A 140 1.62 -9.34 9.55
CA TYR A 140 0.65 -10.27 8.97
C TYR A 140 1.12 -11.72 9.10
N ALA A 141 2.38 -12.03 8.80
CA ALA A 141 2.95 -13.37 8.96
C ALA A 141 2.84 -13.88 10.41
N LEU A 142 3.19 -13.04 11.39
CA LEU A 142 3.15 -13.43 12.81
C LEU A 142 1.73 -13.51 13.36
N LYS A 143 0.82 -12.65 12.87
CA LYS A 143 -0.59 -12.66 13.28
C LYS A 143 -1.31 -13.93 12.86
N LEU A 144 -0.87 -14.61 11.79
CA LEU A 144 -1.46 -15.87 11.35
C LEU A 144 -1.35 -17.00 12.39
N TYR A 145 -0.32 -16.95 13.22
CA TYR A 145 -0.04 -17.92 14.28
C TYR A 145 -0.32 -17.37 15.69
N ASP A 146 -0.89 -16.17 15.79
CA ASP A 146 -1.15 -15.47 17.06
C ASP A 146 0.13 -15.19 17.89
N ILE A 147 1.31 -15.15 17.27
CA ILE A 147 2.62 -14.90 17.92
C ILE A 147 3.10 -13.48 17.61
N CYS A 148 2.28 -12.46 17.83
CA CYS A 148 2.67 -11.07 17.57
C CYS A 148 3.41 -10.47 18.78
N PRO A 149 4.73 -10.26 18.73
CA PRO A 149 5.44 -9.57 19.79
C PRO A 149 5.01 -8.11 19.85
N TYR A 150 4.95 -7.56 21.07
CA TYR A 150 4.50 -6.18 21.31
C TYR A 150 5.30 -5.15 20.50
N ILE A 151 6.60 -5.37 20.29
CA ILE A 151 7.48 -4.48 19.52
C ILE A 151 6.96 -4.28 18.09
N ILE A 152 6.56 -5.34 17.40
CA ILE A 152 6.08 -5.25 16.00
C ILE A 152 4.71 -4.57 15.95
N ILE A 153 3.85 -4.82 16.94
CA ILE A 153 2.57 -4.13 17.09
C ILE A 153 2.81 -2.63 17.29
N TRP A 154 3.70 -2.29 18.23
CA TRP A 154 4.04 -0.90 18.54
C TRP A 154 4.63 -0.17 17.34
N LEU A 155 5.56 -0.81 16.62
CA LEU A 155 6.15 -0.27 15.39
C LEU A 155 5.05 0.03 14.37
N ARG A 156 4.19 -0.96 14.05
CA ARG A 156 3.09 -0.81 13.08
C ARG A 156 2.18 0.38 13.41
N TYR A 157 1.85 0.57 14.69
CA TYR A 157 0.93 1.63 15.13
C TYR A 157 1.65 2.91 15.57
N THR A 158 2.94 3.08 15.32
CA THR A 158 3.68 4.31 15.68
C THR A 158 4.48 4.86 14.51
N THR A 159 5.11 4.02 13.68
CA THR A 159 5.93 4.48 12.54
C THR A 159 5.13 5.23 11.48
N PHE A 160 3.82 4.97 11.37
CA PHE A 160 2.95 5.68 10.44
C PHE A 160 2.93 7.20 10.67
N ILE A 161 3.20 7.69 11.88
CA ILE A 161 3.17 9.12 12.21
C ILE A 161 4.17 9.90 11.34
N VAL A 162 5.34 9.32 11.07
CA VAL A 162 6.40 9.94 10.26
C VAL A 162 6.38 9.39 8.83
N LEU A 163 6.28 8.07 8.67
CA LEU A 163 6.41 7.44 7.36
C LEU A 163 5.21 7.70 6.44
N TYR A 164 4.01 7.91 6.99
CA TYR A 164 2.82 8.11 6.18
C TYR A 164 2.80 9.48 5.49
N PRO A 165 3.02 10.62 6.18
CA PRO A 165 3.18 11.91 5.52
C PRO A 165 4.37 11.94 4.55
N LEU A 166 5.48 11.28 4.90
CA LEU A 166 6.69 11.23 4.07
C LEU A 166 6.49 10.43 2.78
N GLY A 167 5.78 9.30 2.85
CA GLY A 167 5.41 8.52 1.68
C GLY A 167 4.48 9.31 0.76
N VAL A 168 3.38 9.83 1.31
CA VAL A 168 2.36 10.55 0.53
C VAL A 168 2.91 11.83 -0.12
N SER A 169 3.74 12.60 0.58
CA SER A 169 4.37 13.78 -0.01
C SER A 169 5.29 13.41 -1.18
N SER A 170 6.04 12.31 -1.05
CA SER A 170 6.92 11.83 -2.10
C SER A 170 6.13 11.30 -3.32
N GLU A 171 5.03 10.57 -3.08
CA GLU A 171 4.12 10.09 -4.16
C GLU A 171 3.53 11.27 -4.95
N LEU A 172 3.03 12.28 -4.24
CA LEU A 172 2.44 13.48 -4.86
C LEU A 172 3.49 14.30 -5.60
N ALA A 173 4.69 14.47 -5.05
CA ALA A 173 5.78 15.18 -5.71
C ALA A 173 6.20 14.50 -7.02
N LEU A 174 6.43 13.18 -7.00
CA LEU A 174 6.82 12.41 -8.19
C LEU A 174 5.72 12.40 -9.26
N THR A 175 4.47 12.29 -8.84
CA THR A 175 3.32 12.39 -9.75
C THR A 175 3.20 13.79 -10.35
N TYR A 176 3.45 14.83 -9.57
CA TYR A 176 3.46 16.22 -10.04
C TYR A 176 4.57 16.47 -11.06
N PHE A 177 5.80 15.98 -10.83
CA PHE A 177 6.88 16.12 -11.82
C PHE A 177 6.53 15.42 -13.14
N ARG A 178 5.87 14.25 -13.06
CA ARG A 178 5.41 13.53 -14.26
C ARG A 178 4.32 14.27 -15.03
N LEU A 179 3.59 15.18 -14.39
CA LEU A 179 2.48 15.90 -14.98
C LEU A 179 2.89 16.74 -16.21
N LYS A 180 4.10 17.32 -16.21
CA LYS A 180 4.64 18.05 -17.37
C LYS A 180 4.75 17.14 -18.59
N TYR A 181 5.32 15.95 -18.40
CA TYR A 181 5.45 14.93 -19.45
C TYR A 181 4.08 14.47 -19.96
N VAL A 182 3.11 14.25 -19.06
CA VAL A 182 1.75 13.83 -19.42
C VAL A 182 1.04 14.91 -20.25
N ARG A 183 1.25 16.19 -19.92
CA ARG A 183 0.68 17.31 -20.69
C ARG A 183 1.22 17.39 -22.11
N GLU A 184 2.52 17.16 -22.28
CA GLU A 184 3.20 17.27 -23.58
C GLU A 184 2.95 16.07 -24.48
N ASN A 185 3.02 14.85 -23.93
CA ASN A 185 2.94 13.61 -24.72
C ASN A 185 1.54 12.98 -24.76
N ARG A 186 0.61 13.46 -23.92
CA ARG A 186 -0.75 12.92 -23.76
C ARG A 186 -0.83 11.39 -23.77
N PRO A 187 0.04 10.67 -23.02
CA PRO A 187 0.07 9.22 -23.06
C PRO A 187 -1.28 8.67 -22.60
N TYR A 188 -1.81 7.68 -23.32
CA TYR A 188 -3.12 7.07 -23.06
C TYR A 188 -4.33 8.01 -23.17
N SER A 189 -4.21 9.15 -23.85
CA SER A 189 -5.37 9.99 -24.17
C SER A 189 -6.13 9.43 -25.37
N LEU A 190 -7.44 9.30 -25.25
CA LEU A 190 -8.33 8.85 -26.32
C LEU A 190 -9.14 10.06 -26.78
N GLU A 191 -8.67 10.70 -27.83
CA GLU A 191 -9.39 11.77 -28.51
C GLU A 191 -10.39 11.15 -29.49
N MET A 192 -11.68 11.41 -29.28
CA MET A 192 -12.72 11.01 -30.21
C MET A 192 -13.21 12.21 -31.03
N PRO A 193 -13.50 12.04 -32.33
CA PRO A 193 -13.83 13.15 -33.23
C PRO A 193 -15.21 13.78 -33.01
N ASN A 194 -16.03 13.29 -32.06
CA ASN A 194 -17.39 13.75 -31.84
C ASN A 194 -17.54 14.50 -30.50
N PRO A 195 -18.05 15.75 -30.49
CA PRO A 195 -18.17 16.58 -29.28
C PRO A 195 -19.12 16.04 -28.19
N TYR A 196 -19.93 15.02 -28.49
CA TYR A 196 -20.86 14.39 -27.53
C TYR A 196 -20.31 13.11 -26.86
N ASN A 197 -19.10 12.65 -27.23
CA ASN A 197 -18.47 11.49 -26.60
C ASN A 197 -17.50 11.93 -25.49
N MET A 198 -17.49 11.20 -24.36
CA MET A 198 -16.50 11.40 -23.30
C MET A 198 -15.09 11.10 -23.84
N SER A 199 -14.29 12.14 -24.04
CA SER A 199 -12.86 12.03 -24.34
C SER A 199 -12.10 11.77 -23.04
N PHE A 200 -11.23 10.75 -23.01
CA PHE A 200 -10.39 10.49 -21.84
C PHE A 200 -9.08 11.26 -21.97
N ASP A 201 -8.90 12.26 -21.12
CA ASP A 201 -7.66 13.05 -21.02
C ASP A 201 -6.85 12.56 -19.81
N SER A 202 -5.65 12.02 -20.08
CA SER A 202 -4.77 11.51 -19.04
C SER A 202 -4.25 12.60 -18.10
N TYR A 203 -4.14 13.85 -18.56
CA TYR A 203 -3.76 14.98 -17.70
C TYR A 203 -4.82 15.28 -16.64
N ILE A 204 -6.10 15.32 -17.04
CA ILE A 204 -7.23 15.52 -16.11
C ILE A 204 -7.32 14.34 -15.14
N PHE A 205 -7.12 13.12 -15.62
CA PHE A 205 -7.11 11.92 -14.79
C PHE A 205 -6.05 11.98 -13.68
N VAL A 206 -4.81 12.35 -14.00
CA VAL A 206 -3.74 12.48 -13.01
C VAL A 206 -4.07 13.54 -11.95
N TRP A 207 -4.64 14.68 -12.37
CA TRP A 207 -5.13 15.69 -11.42
C TRP A 207 -6.22 15.16 -10.50
N MET A 208 -7.19 14.39 -11.03
CA MET A 208 -8.23 13.77 -10.21
C MET A 208 -7.62 12.81 -9.17
N VAL A 209 -6.63 12.00 -9.57
CA VAL A 209 -5.92 11.11 -8.64
C VAL A 209 -5.21 11.93 -7.56
N MET A 210 -4.46 12.97 -7.92
CA MET A 210 -3.79 13.83 -6.93
C MET A 210 -4.79 14.53 -6.00
N LEU A 211 -5.92 15.01 -6.53
CA LEU A 211 -6.96 15.64 -5.73
C LEU A 211 -7.65 14.66 -4.78
N SER A 212 -7.76 13.38 -5.14
CA SER A 212 -8.33 12.35 -4.27
C SER A 212 -7.50 12.11 -2.98
N TYR A 213 -6.21 12.47 -2.99
CA TYR A 213 -5.37 12.41 -1.79
C TYR A 213 -5.77 13.47 -0.76
N LEU A 214 -6.34 14.62 -1.14
CA LEU A 214 -6.76 15.66 -0.20
C LEU A 214 -7.83 15.16 0.81
N PRO A 215 -8.94 14.53 0.39
CA PRO A 215 -9.89 13.93 1.33
C PRO A 215 -9.39 12.59 1.89
N GLY A 216 -8.69 11.78 1.09
CA GLY A 216 -8.27 10.44 1.48
C GLY A 216 -7.19 10.43 2.57
N PHE A 217 -6.21 11.34 2.49
CA PHE A 217 -5.09 11.38 3.41
C PHE A 217 -5.50 11.67 4.86
N PRO A 218 -6.21 12.77 5.19
CA PRO A 218 -6.58 13.07 6.57
C PRO A 218 -7.49 11.99 7.16
N GLN A 219 -8.46 11.49 6.38
CA GLN A 219 -9.39 10.47 6.85
C GLN A 219 -8.67 9.19 7.28
N LEU A 220 -7.76 8.67 6.44
CA LEU A 220 -6.99 7.47 6.76
C LEU A 220 -5.97 7.72 7.88
N TYR A 221 -5.36 8.91 7.92
CA TYR A 221 -4.38 9.28 8.93
C TYR A 221 -5.01 9.36 10.34
N PHE A 222 -6.14 10.06 10.49
CA PHE A 222 -6.86 10.10 11.77
C PHE A 222 -7.43 8.74 12.16
N TYR A 223 -7.86 7.93 11.19
CA TYR A 223 -8.30 6.57 11.45
C TYR A 223 -7.17 5.72 12.08
N MET A 224 -5.93 5.85 11.61
CA MET A 224 -4.78 5.16 12.19
C MET A 224 -4.50 5.58 13.64
N PHE A 225 -4.71 6.85 14.01
CA PHE A 225 -4.65 7.28 15.40
C PHE A 225 -5.74 6.65 16.27
N ALA A 226 -6.97 6.56 15.76
CA ALA A 226 -8.05 5.87 16.46
C ALA A 226 -7.73 4.38 16.67
N GLN A 227 -7.18 3.72 15.65
CA GLN A 227 -6.73 2.33 15.76
C GLN A 227 -5.58 2.16 16.76
N ARG A 228 -4.58 3.05 16.73
CA ARG A 228 -3.48 3.07 17.69
C ARG A 228 -4.01 3.14 19.12
N LYS A 229 -4.93 4.06 19.40
CA LYS A 229 -5.57 4.18 20.73
C LYS A 229 -6.32 2.90 21.09
N LYS A 230 -7.01 2.26 20.15
CA LYS A 230 -7.76 1.02 20.42
C LYS A 230 -6.85 -0.17 20.76
N VAL A 231 -5.70 -0.29 20.11
CA VAL A 231 -4.82 -1.47 20.24
C VAL A 231 -3.78 -1.30 21.34
N LEU A 232 -3.26 -0.08 21.53
CA LEU A 232 -2.20 0.22 22.50
C LEU A 232 -2.71 0.84 23.81
N ALA A 233 -3.99 1.19 23.92
CA ALA A 233 -4.51 1.68 25.21
C ALA A 233 -4.41 0.56 26.26
N PRO A 234 -3.98 0.90 27.49
CA PRO A 234 -4.02 -0.05 28.59
C PRO A 234 -5.46 -0.54 28.80
N PRO A 235 -5.66 -1.80 29.23
CA PRO A 235 -6.99 -2.30 29.58
C PRO A 235 -7.61 -1.33 30.58
N LYS A 236 -8.86 -0.89 30.33
CA LYS A 236 -9.60 -0.15 31.35
C LYS A 236 -9.70 -1.06 32.57
N GLU A 237 -9.04 -0.67 33.65
CA GLU A 237 -9.24 -1.25 34.97
C GLU A 237 -10.75 -1.17 35.22
N LYS A 238 -11.40 -2.33 35.35
CA LYS A 238 -12.78 -2.37 35.81
C LYS A 238 -12.74 -1.84 37.23
N SER A 239 -13.08 -0.57 37.42
CA SER A 239 -13.32 -0.02 38.75
C SER A 239 -14.38 -0.90 39.40
N GLN A 240 -13.95 -1.67 40.40
CA GLN A 240 -14.83 -2.44 41.30
C GLN A 240 -15.67 -1.50 42.14
#